data_AF-A0A0S3RFK3-F1
#
_entry.id   AF-A0A0S3RFK3-F1
#
_cell.length_a   1.000
_cell.length_b   1.000
_cell.length_c   1.000
_cell.angle_alpha   90.00
_cell.angle_beta   90.00
_cell.angle_gamma   90.00
#
_symmetry.space_group_name_H-M   'P 1'
#
loop_
_entity.id
_entity.type
_entity.pdbx_description
1 polymer ?
#
loop_
_entity_poly.entity_id
_entity_poly.type
_entity_poly.pdbx_seq_one_letter_code
_entity_poly.pdbx_strand_id
1 'polypeptide(L)'
;MVRARENWEKLVRASLKREQLRNAGQGHARVPSGIAGAVPPSLAQTTNIDLILQAADEIQSEDPNVARILCEQAYSMAQNLDPDSHGRGVLQFKTGLTSVIKQKLAKKDGVRIDRNRDMENLWKFYLHYKQHHRVDDIQREEQRLQESGTFSSSLGELKLRSSEMRKIIATLRALVEVLEALSKDADPSGVGGLVVEELRKLKKSSVTLSGELTPYNIIPLEAPSLTNPIRIFPEVKAAISAIRYTDQLPRLPAGFKVSGQRDADLFDLLEFVFGFQKDNVRNQRENVILMIANKQSRLGIPAETDPKIDEKTINEVFLKVLDNYIRWCRYLRIRLAWNSLEAINRDRKLSLVSLYFLIWGEAANVRFLPECICYIFHNVSLSLCSLYYRSSLH
;
A
#
# COMPACT_ATOMS: atom_id res chain seq x y z
N MET A 1 -28.47 0.20 45.91
CA MET A 1 -27.32 0.49 45.03
C MET A 1 -27.42 -0.15 43.63
N VAL A 2 -28.02 -1.34 43.46
CA VAL A 2 -28.13 -2.04 42.15
C VAL A 2 -28.94 -1.23 41.11
N ARG A 3 -30.11 -0.70 41.49
CA ARG A 3 -30.95 0.14 40.61
C ARG A 3 -30.27 1.39 40.06
N ALA A 4 -29.36 2.01 40.82
CA ALA A 4 -28.66 3.21 40.38
C ALA A 4 -27.64 2.89 39.28
N ARG A 5 -26.94 1.75 39.40
CA ARG A 5 -26.00 1.28 38.37
C ARG A 5 -26.71 0.86 37.09
N GLU A 6 -27.82 0.13 37.20
CA GLU A 6 -28.63 -0.26 36.02
C GLU A 6 -29.23 0.95 35.29
N ASN A 7 -29.70 1.94 36.05
CA ASN A 7 -30.21 3.18 35.47
C ASN A 7 -29.10 3.98 34.80
N TRP A 8 -27.91 4.01 35.38
CA TRP A 8 -26.74 4.67 34.79
C TRP A 8 -26.29 3.95 33.50
N GLU A 9 -26.23 2.62 33.49
CA GLU A 9 -25.92 1.84 32.29
C GLU A 9 -26.95 2.03 31.18
N LYS A 10 -28.25 2.10 31.51
CA LYS A 10 -29.31 2.42 30.54
C LYS A 10 -29.13 3.83 29.96
N LEU A 11 -28.76 4.80 30.80
CA LEU A 11 -28.58 6.19 30.39
C LEU A 11 -27.35 6.38 29.50
N VAL A 12 -26.25 5.68 29.81
CA VAL A 12 -25.04 5.65 28.98
C VAL A 12 -25.27 4.96 27.65
N ARG A 13 -25.97 3.82 27.63
CA ARG A 13 -26.36 3.15 26.37
C ARG A 13 -27.29 4.03 25.54
N ALA A 14 -28.23 4.74 26.16
CA ALA A 14 -29.11 5.68 25.47
C ALA A 14 -28.35 6.88 24.89
N SER A 15 -27.37 7.43 25.61
CA SER A 15 -26.50 8.51 25.11
C SER A 15 -25.65 8.05 23.92
N LEU A 16 -25.01 6.88 24.02
CA LEU A 16 -24.23 6.29 22.93
C LEU A 16 -25.08 6.06 21.67
N LYS A 17 -26.32 5.57 21.84
CA LYS A 17 -27.26 5.36 20.73
C LYS A 17 -27.72 6.69 20.10
N ARG A 18 -27.87 7.75 20.90
CA ARG A 18 -28.25 9.09 20.45
C ARG A 18 -27.12 9.80 19.71
N GLU A 19 -25.87 9.54 20.11
CA GLU A 19 -24.66 10.06 19.48
C GLU A 19 -24.34 9.33 18.16
N GLN A 20 -24.59 8.01 18.11
CA GLN A 20 -24.58 7.22 16.86
C GLN A 20 -25.57 7.76 15.82
N LEU A 21 -26.79 8.15 16.23
CA LEU A 21 -27.79 8.75 15.34
C LEU A 21 -27.39 10.15 14.86
N ARG A 22 -26.57 10.87 15.64
CA ARG A 22 -26.10 12.23 15.31
C ARG A 22 -24.95 12.21 14.30
N ASN A 23 -24.11 11.18 14.33
CA ASN A 23 -22.99 10.98 13.39
C ASN A 23 -23.42 10.37 12.04
N ALA A 24 -24.61 9.78 11.94
CA ALA A 24 -25.17 9.29 10.68
C ALA A 24 -25.60 10.41 9.70
N GLY A 25 -25.58 11.68 10.13
CA GLY A 25 -26.01 12.83 9.33
C GLY A 25 -24.99 13.39 8.34
N GLN A 26 -23.75 12.89 8.29
CA GLN A 26 -22.74 13.37 7.34
C GLN A 26 -21.92 12.22 6.74
N GLY A 27 -22.16 11.94 5.45
CA GLY A 27 -21.18 11.35 4.54
C GLY A 27 -20.95 9.84 4.62
N HIS A 28 -21.57 9.11 3.68
CA HIS A 28 -21.15 7.81 3.14
C HIS A 28 -20.91 6.68 4.16
N ALA A 29 -21.96 5.89 4.36
CA ALA A 29 -22.01 4.51 4.84
C ALA A 29 -20.67 3.85 5.22
N ARG A 30 -20.17 4.13 6.43
CA ARG A 30 -19.32 3.19 7.18
C ARG A 30 -20.24 2.38 8.08
N VAL A 31 -20.39 1.09 7.81
CA VAL A 31 -21.05 0.15 8.72
C VAL A 31 -20.20 0.11 10.01
N PRO A 32 -20.68 0.63 11.16
CA PRO A 32 -19.89 0.64 12.37
C PRO A 32 -20.10 -0.71 13.06
N SER A 33 -19.15 -1.63 12.90
CA SER A 33 -19.13 -2.89 13.64
C SER A 33 -18.08 -2.81 14.73
N GLY A 34 -18.49 -2.82 16.01
CA GLY A 34 -17.59 -3.05 17.14
C GLY A 34 -16.98 -1.82 17.82
N ILE A 35 -15.96 -2.07 18.66
CA ILE A 35 -15.27 -1.10 19.52
C ILE A 35 -14.44 -0.12 18.68
N ALA A 36 -13.94 -0.58 17.52
CA ALA A 36 -13.21 0.25 16.55
C ALA A 36 -14.03 1.44 16.02
N GLY A 37 -15.35 1.26 15.85
CA GLY A 37 -16.24 2.33 15.38
C GLY A 37 -16.50 3.45 16.41
N ALA A 38 -16.08 3.25 17.66
CA ALA A 38 -16.22 4.22 18.75
C ALA A 38 -14.96 5.09 18.94
N VAL A 39 -13.91 4.90 18.14
CA VAL A 39 -12.66 5.67 18.24
C VAL A 39 -12.89 7.12 17.81
N PRO A 40 -12.59 8.11 18.67
CA PRO A 40 -12.69 9.52 18.32
C PRO A 40 -11.77 9.90 17.14
N PRO A 41 -12.21 10.79 16.22
CA PRO A 41 -11.40 11.23 15.09
C PRO A 41 -10.03 11.82 15.48
N SER A 42 -9.96 12.49 16.64
CA SER A 42 -8.71 13.06 17.17
C SER A 42 -7.65 12.02 17.51
N LEU A 43 -8.05 10.78 17.82
CA LEU A 43 -7.12 9.68 18.08
C LEU A 43 -6.81 8.89 16.78
N ALA A 44 -7.82 8.72 15.92
CA ALA A 44 -7.70 7.94 14.68
C ALA A 44 -6.81 8.62 13.62
N GLN A 45 -6.68 9.95 13.62
CA GLN A 45 -5.84 10.65 12.63
C GLN A 45 -4.34 10.50 12.87
N THR A 46 -3.94 10.26 14.12
CA THR A 46 -2.53 10.29 14.53
C THR A 46 -1.98 8.92 14.88
N THR A 47 -2.83 7.89 14.98
CA THR A 47 -2.44 6.55 15.43
C THR A 47 -3.28 5.46 14.75
N ASN A 48 -2.82 4.21 14.81
CA ASN A 48 -3.51 3.04 14.27
C ASN A 48 -4.46 2.38 15.30
N ILE A 49 -4.99 3.14 16.27
CA ILE A 49 -5.83 2.60 17.37
C ILE A 49 -7.09 1.93 16.83
N ASP A 50 -7.68 2.48 15.77
CA ASP A 50 -8.85 1.91 15.08
C ASP A 50 -8.55 0.55 14.46
N LEU A 51 -7.41 0.41 13.78
CA LEU A 51 -6.96 -0.86 13.19
C LEU A 51 -6.68 -1.93 14.26
N ILE A 52 -6.05 -1.53 15.38
CA ILE A 52 -5.78 -2.45 16.50
C ILE A 52 -7.08 -2.95 17.13
N LEU A 53 -8.05 -2.07 17.33
CA LEU A 53 -9.34 -2.45 17.90
C LEU A 53 -10.19 -3.26 16.92
N GLN A 54 -10.08 -2.99 15.62
CA GLN A 54 -10.73 -3.83 14.61
C GLN A 54 -10.18 -5.26 14.66
N ALA A 55 -8.86 -5.42 14.71
CA ALA A 55 -8.21 -6.72 14.88
C ALA A 55 -8.64 -7.40 16.20
N ALA A 56 -8.81 -6.63 17.28
CA ALA A 56 -9.29 -7.15 18.57
C ALA A 56 -10.72 -7.68 18.49
N ASP A 57 -11.60 -7.01 17.75
CA ASP A 57 -12.98 -7.46 17.54
C ASP A 57 -13.02 -8.73 16.66
N GLU A 58 -12.16 -8.82 15.64
CA GLU A 58 -12.06 -10.00 14.75
C GLU A 58 -11.53 -11.25 15.49
N ILE A 59 -10.47 -11.10 16.30
CA ILE A 59 -9.85 -12.21 17.05
C ILE A 59 -10.67 -12.61 18.30
N GLN A 60 -11.65 -11.80 18.72
CA GLN A 60 -12.36 -12.00 19.98
C GLN A 60 -12.98 -13.39 20.14
N SER A 61 -13.50 -13.99 19.06
CA SER A 61 -14.05 -15.35 19.09
C SER A 61 -12.99 -16.45 19.07
N GLU A 62 -11.80 -16.16 18.56
CA GLU A 62 -10.69 -17.11 18.44
C GLU A 62 -9.84 -17.16 19.71
N ASP A 63 -9.35 -16.00 20.17
CA ASP A 63 -8.60 -15.89 21.44
C ASP A 63 -8.98 -14.61 22.21
N PRO A 64 -9.87 -14.74 23.23
CA PRO A 64 -10.25 -13.63 24.09
C PRO A 64 -9.08 -12.98 24.85
N ASN A 65 -7.99 -13.70 25.10
CA ASN A 65 -6.82 -13.16 25.81
C ASN A 65 -6.03 -12.23 24.89
N VAL A 66 -5.81 -12.64 23.64
CA VAL A 66 -5.13 -11.80 22.64
C VAL A 66 -5.96 -10.56 22.33
N ALA A 67 -7.26 -10.73 22.14
CA ALA A 67 -8.18 -9.60 21.96
C ALA A 67 -8.19 -8.63 23.16
N ARG A 68 -7.94 -9.11 24.38
CA ARG A 68 -7.75 -8.24 25.56
C ARG A 68 -6.42 -7.48 25.48
N ILE A 69 -5.32 -8.15 25.15
CA ILE A 69 -3.99 -7.53 25.03
C ILE A 69 -4.02 -6.37 24.00
N LEU A 70 -4.67 -6.58 22.86
CA LEU A 70 -4.86 -5.54 21.85
C LEU A 70 -5.68 -4.34 22.40
N CYS A 71 -6.78 -4.59 23.12
CA CYS A 71 -7.55 -3.53 23.78
C CYS A 71 -6.73 -2.75 24.81
N GLU A 72 -5.90 -3.43 25.61
CA GLU A 72 -5.04 -2.80 26.61
C GLU A 72 -3.97 -1.91 25.96
N GLN A 73 -3.37 -2.37 24.87
CA GLN A 73 -2.41 -1.57 24.11
C GLN A 73 -3.07 -0.34 23.48
N ALA A 74 -4.25 -0.51 22.87
CA ALA A 74 -5.03 0.61 22.33
C ALA A 74 -5.39 1.65 23.41
N TYR A 75 -5.72 1.20 24.62
CA TYR A 75 -5.95 2.08 25.76
C TYR A 75 -4.67 2.83 26.17
N SER A 76 -3.54 2.14 26.27
CA SER A 76 -2.24 2.74 26.59
C SER A 76 -1.86 3.82 25.58
N MET A 77 -2.04 3.54 24.28
CA MET A 77 -1.81 4.51 23.20
C MET A 77 -2.72 5.74 23.34
N ALA A 78 -4.02 5.53 23.58
CA ALA A 78 -4.96 6.64 23.80
C ALA A 78 -4.61 7.46 25.06
N GLN A 79 -4.12 6.81 26.12
CA GLN A 79 -3.73 7.48 27.36
C GLN A 79 -2.47 8.31 27.18
N ASN A 80 -1.48 7.82 26.45
CA ASN A 80 -0.25 8.55 26.19
C ASN A 80 -0.48 9.76 25.25
N LEU A 81 -1.44 9.64 24.33
CA LEU A 81 -1.72 10.69 23.35
C LEU A 81 -2.52 11.86 23.93
N ASP A 82 -3.49 11.60 24.81
CA ASP A 82 -4.31 12.64 25.44
C ASP A 82 -4.55 12.30 26.92
N PRO A 83 -3.56 12.46 27.81
CA PRO A 83 -3.64 12.01 29.21
C PRO A 83 -4.86 12.55 29.97
N ASP A 84 -5.16 13.82 29.74
CA ASP A 84 -6.24 14.58 30.40
C ASP A 84 -7.60 14.43 29.69
N SER A 85 -7.64 13.78 28.53
CA SER A 85 -8.86 13.51 27.75
C SER A 85 -9.61 14.77 27.28
N HIS A 86 -8.86 15.79 26.84
CA HIS A 86 -9.41 17.05 26.33
C HIS A 86 -10.14 16.89 24.99
N GLY A 87 -9.77 15.87 24.20
CA GLY A 87 -10.38 15.59 22.91
C GLY A 87 -11.86 15.21 23.03
N ARG A 88 -12.68 15.69 22.10
CA ARG A 88 -14.12 15.38 22.06
C ARG A 88 -14.33 13.86 21.99
N GLY A 89 -15.04 13.31 22.98
CA GLY A 89 -15.38 11.87 23.04
C GLY A 89 -14.26 10.97 23.59
N VAL A 90 -13.05 11.49 23.86
CA VAL A 90 -11.90 10.69 24.33
C VAL A 90 -12.14 10.08 25.71
N LEU A 91 -12.69 10.84 26.65
CA LEU A 91 -12.98 10.33 27.99
C LEU A 91 -14.01 9.19 27.96
N GLN A 92 -15.08 9.36 27.16
CA GLN A 92 -16.11 8.34 26.99
C GLN A 92 -15.54 7.07 26.36
N PHE A 93 -14.72 7.24 25.32
CA PHE A 93 -14.02 6.14 24.65
C PHE A 93 -13.12 5.37 25.62
N LYS A 94 -12.22 6.05 26.35
CA LYS A 94 -11.32 5.41 27.34
C LYS A 94 -12.08 4.68 28.44
N THR A 95 -13.15 5.30 28.95
CA THR A 95 -14.01 4.70 29.98
C THR A 95 -14.71 3.45 29.44
N GLY A 96 -15.24 3.53 28.21
CA GLY A 96 -15.85 2.40 27.53
C GLY A 96 -14.88 1.25 27.31
N LEU A 97 -13.68 1.56 26.79
CA LEU A 97 -12.63 0.57 26.54
C LEU A 97 -12.16 -0.10 27.84
N THR A 98 -12.03 0.68 28.93
CA THR A 98 -11.73 0.14 30.27
C THR A 98 -12.82 -0.83 30.75
N SER A 99 -14.10 -0.52 30.49
CA SER A 99 -15.21 -1.43 30.84
C SER A 99 -15.11 -2.74 30.05
N VAL A 100 -14.81 -2.68 28.75
CA VAL A 100 -14.62 -3.87 27.92
C VAL A 100 -13.45 -4.71 28.43
N ILE A 101 -12.29 -4.10 28.72
CA ILE A 101 -11.12 -4.80 29.27
C ILE A 101 -11.49 -5.50 30.59
N LYS A 102 -12.20 -4.81 31.50
CA LYS A 102 -12.67 -5.38 32.77
C LYS A 102 -13.64 -6.55 32.56
N GLN A 103 -14.55 -6.47 31.60
CA GLN A 103 -15.44 -7.59 31.26
C GLN A 103 -14.68 -8.80 30.71
N LYS A 104 -13.65 -8.57 29.89
CA LYS A 104 -12.77 -9.63 29.39
C LYS A 104 -11.96 -10.28 30.52
N LEU A 105 -11.51 -9.49 31.50
CA LEU A 105 -10.81 -9.98 32.70
C LEU A 105 -11.74 -10.73 33.68
N ALA A 106 -12.98 -10.28 33.85
CA ALA A 106 -13.94 -10.89 34.79
C ALA A 106 -14.35 -12.32 34.41
N LYS A 107 -14.17 -12.72 33.14
CA LYS A 107 -14.38 -14.11 32.68
C LYS A 107 -13.23 -15.06 33.04
N LYS A 108 -12.12 -14.53 33.56
CA LYS A 108 -10.91 -15.28 33.91
C LYS A 108 -10.65 -15.06 35.40
N ASP A 109 -10.80 -16.09 36.21
CA ASP A 109 -10.74 -16.04 37.68
C ASP A 109 -9.44 -15.42 38.25
N GLY A 110 -9.35 -14.09 38.27
CA GLY A 110 -8.38 -13.32 39.06
C GLY A 110 -6.89 -13.56 38.80
N VAL A 111 -6.48 -14.24 37.72
CA VAL A 111 -5.05 -14.51 37.45
C VAL A 111 -4.33 -13.18 37.21
N ARG A 112 -3.27 -12.94 38.00
CA ARG A 112 -2.39 -11.76 37.91
C ARG A 112 -1.88 -11.60 36.47
N ILE A 113 -2.05 -10.41 35.90
CA ILE A 113 -1.59 -10.08 34.53
C ILE A 113 -0.07 -10.12 34.54
N ASP A 114 0.51 -11.04 33.76
CA ASP A 114 1.95 -11.15 33.56
C ASP A 114 2.27 -10.72 32.12
N ARG A 115 2.93 -9.56 31.99
CA ARG A 115 3.26 -8.96 30.69
C ARG A 115 4.19 -9.84 29.85
N ASN A 116 5.08 -10.61 30.49
CA ASN A 116 5.96 -11.53 29.77
C ASN A 116 5.17 -12.70 29.19
N ARG A 117 4.21 -13.22 29.97
CA ARG A 117 3.30 -14.27 29.51
C ARG A 117 2.35 -13.78 28.42
N ASP A 118 1.90 -12.53 28.49
CA ASP A 118 1.08 -11.91 27.45
C ASP A 118 1.84 -11.75 26.13
N MET A 119 3.12 -11.38 26.19
CA MET A 119 4.00 -11.35 25.01
C MET A 119 4.17 -12.73 24.38
N GLU A 120 4.43 -13.76 25.19
CA GLU A 120 4.54 -15.14 24.69
C GLU A 120 3.24 -15.64 24.06
N ASN A 121 2.10 -15.36 24.69
CA ASN A 121 0.80 -15.73 24.17
C ASN A 121 0.52 -15.03 22.84
N LEU A 122 0.81 -13.73 22.76
CA LEU A 122 0.63 -12.93 21.54
C LEU A 122 1.53 -13.43 20.41
N TRP A 123 2.78 -13.81 20.71
CA TRP A 123 3.71 -14.37 19.73
C TRP A 123 3.27 -15.75 19.22
N LYS A 124 2.87 -16.66 20.13
CA LYS A 124 2.33 -17.98 19.76
C LYS A 124 1.07 -17.85 18.92
N PHE A 125 0.18 -16.93 19.28
CA PHE A 125 -1.02 -16.64 18.50
C PHE A 125 -0.67 -16.10 17.12
N TYR A 126 0.28 -15.15 17.00
CA TYR A 126 0.74 -14.64 15.71
C TYR A 126 1.23 -15.77 14.78
N LEU A 127 2.08 -16.67 15.29
CA LEU A 127 2.56 -17.82 14.51
C LEU A 127 1.43 -18.75 14.10
N HIS A 128 0.53 -19.08 15.04
CA HIS A 128 -0.63 -19.93 14.78
C HIS A 128 -1.58 -19.31 13.75
N TYR A 129 -1.91 -18.03 13.90
CA TYR A 129 -2.79 -17.28 13.01
C TYR A 129 -2.21 -17.22 11.59
N LYS A 130 -0.91 -16.92 11.47
CA LYS A 130 -0.20 -16.92 10.18
C LYS A 130 -0.23 -18.31 9.51
N GLN A 131 -0.02 -19.38 10.28
CA GLN A 131 -0.05 -20.76 9.79
C GLN A 131 -1.47 -21.21 9.41
N HIS A 132 -2.46 -20.91 10.25
CA HIS A 132 -3.86 -21.27 10.06
C HIS A 132 -4.43 -20.64 8.78
N HIS A 133 -4.12 -19.37 8.53
CA HIS A 133 -4.49 -18.67 7.30
C HIS A 133 -3.57 -18.95 6.12
N ARG A 134 -2.56 -19.82 6.29
CA ARG A 134 -1.64 -20.28 5.25
C ARG A 134 -1.02 -19.13 4.45
N VAL A 135 -0.70 -18.01 5.11
CA VAL A 135 -0.23 -16.79 4.44
C VAL A 135 1.02 -17.05 3.59
N ASP A 136 1.95 -17.85 4.12
CA ASP A 136 3.17 -18.23 3.39
C ASP A 136 2.89 -19.13 2.17
N ASP A 137 1.86 -19.98 2.23
CA ASP A 137 1.46 -20.80 1.08
C ASP A 137 0.81 -19.93 0.00
N ILE A 138 -0.05 -18.98 0.40
CA ILE A 138 -0.73 -18.08 -0.53
C ILE A 138 0.28 -17.16 -1.22
N GLN A 139 1.29 -16.69 -0.49
CA GLN A 139 2.39 -15.93 -1.08
C GLN A 139 3.15 -16.75 -2.13
N ARG A 140 3.45 -18.03 -1.83
CA ARG A 140 4.11 -18.93 -2.78
C ARG A 140 3.24 -19.24 -4.00
N GLU A 141 1.94 -19.43 -3.80
CA GLU A 141 1.00 -19.71 -4.90
C GLU A 141 0.82 -18.49 -5.81
N GLU A 142 0.73 -17.28 -5.25
CA GLU A 142 0.70 -16.06 -6.06
C GLU A 142 1.98 -15.91 -6.90
N GLN A 143 3.15 -16.17 -6.30
CA GLN A 143 4.41 -16.16 -7.04
C GLN A 143 4.40 -17.17 -8.20
N ARG A 144 3.87 -18.38 -7.98
CA ARG A 144 3.69 -19.39 -9.04
C ARG A 144 2.69 -18.97 -10.11
N LEU A 145 1.59 -18.31 -9.74
CA LEU A 145 0.60 -17.80 -10.70
C LEU A 145 1.19 -16.66 -11.55
N GLN A 146 2.01 -15.80 -10.95
CA GLN A 146 2.75 -14.77 -11.68
C GLN A 146 3.71 -15.39 -12.71
N GLU A 147 4.40 -16.47 -12.34
CA GLU A 147 5.34 -17.19 -13.22
C GLU A 147 4.61 -17.97 -14.33
N SER A 148 3.55 -18.71 -13.99
CA SER A 148 2.83 -19.60 -14.91
C SER A 148 1.84 -18.89 -15.86
N GLY A 149 1.43 -17.66 -15.55
CA GLY A 149 0.50 -16.88 -16.40
C GLY A 149 -0.89 -17.50 -16.57
N THR A 150 -1.22 -18.54 -15.80
CA THR A 150 -2.47 -19.30 -15.96
C THR A 150 -3.58 -18.66 -15.14
N PHE A 151 -4.56 -18.09 -15.83
CA PHE A 151 -5.75 -17.49 -15.22
C PHE A 151 -6.86 -18.54 -15.11
N SER A 152 -7.20 -18.96 -13.89
CA SER A 152 -8.20 -20.02 -13.65
C SER A 152 -9.41 -19.56 -12.80
N SER A 153 -9.30 -18.44 -12.09
CA SER A 153 -10.28 -18.03 -11.08
C SER A 153 -11.30 -17.01 -11.60
N SER A 154 -12.57 -17.16 -11.22
CA SER A 154 -13.60 -16.14 -11.50
C SER A 154 -13.28 -14.82 -10.79
N LEU A 155 -13.56 -13.68 -11.44
CA LEU A 155 -13.32 -12.33 -10.89
C LEU A 155 -13.99 -12.13 -9.52
N GLY A 156 -15.15 -12.74 -9.30
CA GLY A 156 -15.88 -12.69 -8.03
C GLY A 156 -15.14 -13.40 -6.89
N GLU A 157 -14.55 -14.57 -7.18
CA GLU A 157 -13.77 -15.35 -6.20
C GLU A 157 -12.47 -14.64 -5.84
N LEU A 158 -11.79 -14.04 -6.82
CA LEU A 158 -10.60 -13.23 -6.60
C LEU A 158 -10.89 -12.02 -5.71
N LYS A 159 -12.02 -11.34 -5.92
CA LYS A 159 -12.42 -10.18 -5.10
C LYS A 159 -12.71 -10.58 -3.66
N LEU A 160 -13.38 -11.72 -3.44
CA LEU A 160 -13.66 -12.24 -2.11
C LEU A 160 -12.36 -12.62 -1.38
N ARG A 161 -11.50 -13.41 -2.03
CA ARG A 161 -10.19 -13.81 -1.49
C ARG A 161 -9.30 -12.61 -1.18
N SER A 162 -9.25 -11.63 -2.08
CA SER A 162 -8.53 -10.36 -1.89
C SER A 162 -9.03 -9.61 -0.65
N SER A 163 -10.35 -9.55 -0.45
CA SER A 163 -10.93 -8.86 0.71
C SER A 163 -10.69 -9.59 2.03
N GLU A 164 -10.74 -10.90 2.03
CA GLU A 164 -10.44 -11.73 3.20
C GLU A 164 -8.95 -11.62 3.57
N MET A 165 -8.07 -11.72 2.57
CA MET A 165 -6.63 -11.56 2.73
C MET A 165 -6.25 -10.18 3.28
N ARG A 166 -6.91 -9.10 2.81
CA ARG A 166 -6.71 -7.76 3.37
C ARG A 166 -6.98 -7.71 4.88
N LYS A 167 -8.04 -8.38 5.35
CA LYS A 167 -8.36 -8.44 6.78
C LYS A 167 -7.30 -9.21 7.55
N ILE A 168 -6.91 -10.39 7.06
CA ILE A 168 -5.88 -11.24 7.69
C ILE A 168 -4.56 -10.46 7.84
N ILE A 169 -4.12 -9.78 6.78
CA ILE A 169 -2.89 -8.97 6.80
C ILE A 169 -3.00 -7.77 7.74
N ALA A 170 -4.14 -7.07 7.73
CA ALA A 170 -4.39 -5.97 8.66
C ALA A 170 -4.31 -6.44 10.12
N THR A 171 -4.90 -7.60 10.42
CA THR A 171 -4.88 -8.23 11.74
C THR A 171 -3.46 -8.66 12.14
N LEU A 172 -2.71 -9.32 11.25
CA LEU A 172 -1.30 -9.66 11.48
C LEU A 172 -0.44 -8.41 11.74
N ARG A 173 -0.68 -7.32 11.02
CA ARG A 173 0.03 -6.05 11.22
C ARG A 173 -0.27 -5.44 12.59
N ALA A 174 -1.53 -5.42 12.99
CA ALA A 174 -1.91 -4.95 14.33
C ALA A 174 -1.23 -5.78 15.43
N LEU A 175 -1.18 -7.12 15.28
CA LEU A 175 -0.47 -8.01 16.21
C LEU A 175 1.03 -7.65 16.29
N VAL A 176 1.70 -7.45 15.15
CA VAL A 176 3.12 -7.06 15.10
C VAL A 176 3.36 -5.70 15.75
N GLU A 177 2.49 -4.72 15.52
CA GLU A 177 2.61 -3.38 16.13
C GLU A 177 2.49 -3.44 17.66
N VAL A 178 1.55 -4.24 18.18
CA VAL A 178 1.41 -4.45 19.63
C VAL A 178 2.59 -5.25 20.19
N LEU A 179 3.07 -6.28 19.48
CA LEU A 179 4.28 -7.00 19.86
C LEU A 179 5.50 -6.07 19.95
N GLU A 180 5.71 -5.19 18.97
CA GLU A 180 6.78 -4.20 18.99
C GLU A 180 6.66 -3.27 20.20
N ALA A 181 5.44 -2.79 20.52
CA ALA A 181 5.22 -1.92 21.67
C ALA A 181 5.53 -2.63 23.00
N LEU A 182 5.06 -3.87 23.18
CA LEU A 182 5.32 -4.66 24.38
C LEU A 182 6.80 -5.04 24.51
N SER A 183 7.50 -5.23 23.38
CA SER A 183 8.92 -5.60 23.36
C SER A 183 9.87 -4.52 23.90
N LYS A 184 9.48 -3.24 23.82
CA LYS A 184 10.26 -2.12 24.39
C LYS A 184 10.32 -2.15 25.91
N ASP A 185 9.33 -2.75 26.56
CA ASP A 185 9.20 -2.80 28.01
C ASP A 185 9.70 -4.13 28.60
N ALA A 186 10.21 -5.06 27.78
CA ALA A 186 10.60 -6.39 28.21
C ALA A 186 12.09 -6.54 28.54
N ASP A 187 12.40 -7.53 29.39
CA ASP A 187 13.76 -7.87 29.78
C ASP A 187 14.56 -8.41 28.58
N PRO A 188 15.71 -7.79 28.22
CA PRO A 188 16.58 -8.24 27.12
C PRO A 188 17.09 -9.68 27.27
N SER A 189 17.09 -10.21 28.50
CA SER A 189 17.67 -11.51 28.87
C SER A 189 16.70 -12.69 28.71
N GLY A 190 15.42 -12.41 28.45
CA GLY A 190 14.34 -13.42 28.40
C GLY A 190 13.78 -13.69 27.01
N VAL A 191 12.55 -14.22 26.95
CA VAL A 191 11.83 -14.48 25.69
C VAL A 191 11.60 -13.21 24.86
N GLY A 192 11.58 -12.05 25.52
CA GLY A 192 11.53 -10.74 24.86
C GLY A 192 12.68 -10.49 23.89
N GLY A 193 13.92 -10.89 24.23
CA GLY A 193 15.07 -10.73 23.33
C GLY A 193 14.98 -11.56 22.05
N LEU A 194 14.46 -12.80 22.17
CA LEU A 194 14.22 -13.69 21.02
C LEU A 194 13.11 -13.16 20.11
N VAL A 195 12.02 -12.64 20.71
CA VAL A 195 10.92 -12.01 19.98
C VAL A 195 11.41 -10.73 19.29
N VAL A 196 12.26 -9.92 19.92
CA VAL A 196 12.84 -8.70 19.31
C VAL A 196 13.71 -9.02 18.11
N GLU A 197 14.57 -10.04 18.18
CA GLU A 197 15.42 -10.42 17.05
C GLU A 197 14.60 -11.02 15.90
N GLU A 198 13.59 -11.83 16.21
CA GLU A 198 12.66 -12.33 15.19
C GLU A 198 11.77 -11.22 14.60
N LEU A 199 11.31 -10.26 15.39
CA LEU A 199 10.62 -9.06 14.89
C LEU A 199 11.54 -8.22 14.01
N ARG A 200 12.83 -8.13 14.33
CA ARG A 200 13.82 -7.43 13.50
C ARG A 200 14.08 -8.15 12.18
N LYS A 201 14.12 -9.49 12.17
CA LYS A 201 14.17 -10.30 10.93
C LYS A 201 12.89 -10.15 10.12
N LEU A 202 11.73 -10.21 10.79
CA LEU A 202 10.43 -9.94 10.20
C LEU A 202 10.37 -8.52 9.62
N LYS A 203 10.95 -7.50 10.25
CA LYS A 203 10.96 -6.12 9.72
C LYS A 203 11.75 -5.98 8.41
N LYS A 204 12.83 -6.75 8.29
CA LYS A 204 13.61 -6.84 7.04
C LYS A 204 12.84 -7.57 5.94
N SER A 205 12.00 -8.55 6.29
CA SER A 205 11.12 -9.24 5.33
C SER A 205 9.74 -8.59 5.15
N SER A 206 9.28 -7.75 6.08
CA SER A 206 7.95 -7.12 6.14
C SER A 206 7.90 -5.78 5.41
N VAL A 207 8.98 -5.39 4.73
CA VAL A 207 8.87 -4.49 3.57
C VAL A 207 7.77 -5.02 2.62
N THR A 208 7.59 -6.34 2.56
CA THR A 208 6.48 -7.05 1.92
C THR A 208 5.10 -6.66 2.50
N LEU A 209 4.89 -6.72 3.82
CA LEU A 209 3.59 -6.41 4.47
C LEU A 209 3.29 -4.91 4.59
N SER A 210 4.32 -4.06 4.65
CA SER A 210 4.18 -2.60 4.73
C SER A 210 3.89 -1.99 3.35
N GLY A 211 4.48 -2.54 2.29
CA GLY A 211 4.29 -2.08 0.91
C GLY A 211 2.90 -2.36 0.33
N GLU A 212 2.23 -3.43 0.80
CA GLU A 212 0.88 -3.84 0.37
C GLU A 212 -0.23 -2.81 0.63
N LEU A 213 0.01 -1.83 1.51
CA LEU A 213 -0.95 -0.81 1.90
C LEU A 213 -0.47 0.61 1.59
N THR A 214 0.46 0.80 0.64
CA THR A 214 0.69 2.14 0.10
C THR A 214 -0.61 2.61 -0.57
N PRO A 215 -1.38 3.55 0.04
CA PRO A 215 -2.82 3.61 -0.18
C PRO A 215 -3.26 4.11 -1.56
N TYR A 216 -2.33 4.68 -2.31
CA TYR A 216 -2.64 5.52 -3.46
C TYR A 216 -2.47 4.80 -4.80
N ASN A 217 -1.68 3.73 -4.82
CA ASN A 217 -1.33 3.00 -6.03
C ASN A 217 -2.15 1.71 -6.17
N ILE A 218 -2.86 1.58 -7.29
CA ILE A 218 -3.70 0.44 -7.65
C ILE A 218 -2.82 -0.74 -8.07
N ILE A 219 -1.62 -0.52 -8.60
CA ILE A 219 -0.68 -1.60 -8.92
C ILE A 219 0.42 -1.63 -7.86
N PRO A 220 0.46 -2.68 -7.01
CA PRO A 220 1.50 -2.85 -6.01
C PRO A 220 2.80 -3.31 -6.67
N LEU A 221 3.56 -2.36 -7.20
CA LEU A 221 4.83 -2.61 -7.89
C LEU A 221 5.99 -2.86 -6.92
N GLU A 222 5.93 -2.30 -5.70
CA GLU A 222 7.05 -2.33 -4.75
C GLU A 222 7.02 -3.51 -3.76
N ALA A 223 5.90 -4.24 -3.69
CA ALA A 223 5.74 -5.40 -2.84
C ALA A 223 4.96 -6.51 -3.57
N PRO A 224 5.20 -7.80 -3.23
CA PRO A 224 4.26 -8.88 -3.53
C PRO A 224 2.87 -8.49 -3.02
N SER A 225 1.84 -8.84 -3.77
CA SER A 225 0.50 -8.32 -3.53
C SER A 225 -0.50 -9.40 -3.24
N LEU A 226 -0.47 -9.91 -2.01
CA LEU A 226 -1.40 -10.95 -1.53
C LEU A 226 -2.86 -10.52 -1.69
N THR A 227 -3.09 -9.21 -1.80
CA THR A 227 -4.41 -8.59 -1.84
C THR A 227 -4.83 -8.05 -3.20
N ASN A 228 -3.95 -7.99 -4.21
CA ASN A 228 -4.29 -7.32 -5.47
C ASN A 228 -3.98 -8.18 -6.71
N PRO A 229 -5.00 -8.77 -7.34
CA PRO A 229 -4.81 -9.65 -8.47
C PRO A 229 -4.50 -8.90 -9.79
N ILE A 230 -4.45 -7.57 -9.79
CA ILE A 230 -4.31 -6.77 -11.02
C ILE A 230 -3.01 -7.09 -11.78
N ARG A 231 -1.93 -7.48 -11.08
CA ARG A 231 -0.67 -7.89 -11.71
C ARG A 231 -0.77 -9.20 -12.51
N ILE A 232 -1.81 -9.99 -12.31
CA ILE A 232 -2.03 -11.28 -12.98
C ILE A 232 -2.55 -11.08 -14.41
N PHE A 233 -3.22 -9.96 -14.70
CA PHE A 233 -3.79 -9.72 -16.03
C PHE A 233 -2.69 -9.67 -17.10
N PRO A 234 -2.80 -10.43 -18.21
CA PRO A 234 -1.75 -10.52 -19.23
C PRO A 234 -1.32 -9.17 -19.79
N GLU A 235 -2.25 -8.24 -20.03
CA GLU A 235 -1.97 -6.89 -20.50
C GLU A 235 -1.17 -6.06 -19.48
N VAL A 236 -1.42 -6.25 -18.18
CA VAL A 236 -0.71 -5.54 -17.10
C VAL A 236 0.68 -6.12 -16.93
N LYS A 237 0.80 -7.46 -16.95
CA LYS A 237 2.10 -8.16 -16.93
C LYS A 237 2.96 -7.74 -18.12
N ALA A 238 2.38 -7.69 -19.31
CA ALA A 238 3.03 -7.22 -20.52
C ALA A 238 3.48 -5.76 -20.42
N ALA A 239 2.64 -4.87 -19.87
CA ALA A 239 2.97 -3.45 -19.69
C ALA A 239 4.06 -3.22 -18.63
N ILE A 240 4.06 -3.99 -17.54
CA ILE A 240 5.16 -4.00 -16.55
C ILE A 240 6.45 -4.46 -17.21
N SER A 241 6.39 -5.56 -17.99
CA SER A 241 7.55 -6.08 -18.73
C SER A 241 8.08 -5.06 -19.75
N ALA A 242 7.18 -4.30 -20.39
CA ALA A 242 7.52 -3.28 -21.39
C ALA A 242 8.44 -2.17 -20.89
N ILE A 243 8.36 -1.82 -19.60
CA ILE A 243 9.13 -0.72 -19.02
C ILE A 243 10.38 -1.18 -18.25
N ARG A 244 10.61 -2.51 -18.15
CA ARG A 244 11.76 -3.08 -17.46
C ARG A 244 13.08 -2.60 -18.06
N TYR A 245 14.13 -2.63 -17.26
CA TYR A 245 15.47 -2.31 -17.74
C TYR A 245 15.87 -3.25 -18.88
N THR A 246 16.20 -2.69 -20.04
CA THR A 246 16.77 -3.41 -21.18
C THR A 246 18.24 -3.01 -21.35
N ASP A 247 19.03 -3.82 -22.04
CA ASP A 247 20.44 -3.52 -22.35
C ASP A 247 20.62 -2.24 -23.19
N GLN A 248 19.53 -1.71 -23.76
CA GLN A 248 19.52 -0.48 -24.55
C GLN A 248 19.45 0.79 -23.67
N LEU A 249 19.16 0.64 -22.38
CA LEU A 249 19.15 1.74 -21.41
C LEU A 249 20.58 2.00 -20.86
N PRO A 250 20.96 3.27 -20.65
CA PRO A 250 22.23 3.63 -19.99
C PRO A 250 22.44 2.85 -18.71
N ARG A 251 23.64 2.34 -18.41
CA ARG A 251 23.83 1.56 -17.18
C ARG A 251 23.69 2.42 -15.91
N LEU A 252 22.91 1.94 -14.94
CA LEU A 252 22.86 2.51 -13.60
C LEU A 252 24.18 2.24 -12.84
N PRO A 253 24.55 3.08 -11.85
CA PRO A 253 25.75 2.85 -11.05
C PRO A 253 25.75 1.50 -10.33
N ALA A 254 26.95 0.92 -10.16
CA ALA A 254 27.12 -0.30 -9.38
C ALA A 254 26.64 -0.08 -7.93
N GLY A 255 25.70 -0.91 -7.47
CA GLY A 255 25.10 -0.78 -6.13
C GLY A 255 23.87 0.15 -6.05
N PHE A 256 23.30 0.57 -7.18
CA PHE A 256 22.01 1.27 -7.19
C PHE A 256 20.94 0.43 -6.49
N LYS A 257 20.27 1.02 -5.49
CA LYS A 257 19.24 0.35 -4.70
C LYS A 257 17.87 0.68 -5.27
N VAL A 258 17.23 -0.33 -5.83
CA VAL A 258 15.83 -0.25 -6.27
C VAL A 258 14.92 -0.24 -5.05
N SER A 259 13.86 0.56 -5.10
CA SER A 259 12.83 0.57 -4.06
C SER A 259 11.96 -0.70 -4.16
N GLY A 260 11.86 -1.44 -3.05
CA GLY A 260 10.98 -2.60 -2.95
C GLY A 260 11.53 -3.88 -3.58
N GLN A 261 10.68 -4.90 -3.69
CA GLN A 261 11.00 -6.20 -4.31
C GLN A 261 10.63 -6.21 -5.80
N ARG A 262 11.32 -5.39 -6.58
CA ARG A 262 11.16 -5.33 -8.04
C ARG A 262 12.48 -5.15 -8.75
N ASP A 263 12.50 -5.51 -10.02
CA ASP A 263 13.62 -5.19 -10.91
C ASP A 263 13.65 -3.68 -11.20
N ALA A 264 14.84 -3.19 -11.53
CA ALA A 264 15.00 -1.83 -12.02
C ALA A 264 14.20 -1.63 -13.31
N ASP A 265 13.66 -0.43 -13.49
CA ASP A 265 12.91 -0.05 -14.68
C ASP A 265 13.32 1.31 -15.20
N LEU A 266 12.77 1.68 -16.35
CA LEU A 266 12.99 2.97 -17.00
C LEU A 266 12.75 4.17 -16.05
N PHE A 267 11.79 4.07 -15.12
CA PHE A 267 11.48 5.16 -14.20
C PHE A 267 12.57 5.36 -13.16
N ASP A 268 13.29 4.31 -12.78
CA ASP A 268 14.46 4.43 -11.89
C ASP A 268 15.60 5.19 -12.58
N LEU A 269 15.80 4.96 -13.88
CA LEU A 269 16.76 5.75 -14.66
C LEU A 269 16.35 7.22 -14.71
N LEU A 270 15.08 7.50 -14.99
CA LEU A 270 14.60 8.89 -15.08
C LEU A 270 14.65 9.60 -13.72
N GLU A 271 14.32 8.91 -12.62
CA GLU A 271 14.52 9.40 -11.25
C GLU A 271 15.99 9.72 -11.01
N PHE A 272 16.89 8.79 -11.33
CA PHE A 272 18.32 8.96 -11.09
C PHE A 272 18.92 10.10 -11.91
N VAL A 273 18.56 10.22 -13.20
CA VAL A 273 19.16 11.18 -14.13
C VAL A 273 18.62 12.60 -13.89
N PHE A 274 17.33 12.74 -13.63
CA PHE A 274 16.67 14.05 -13.57
C PHE A 274 16.24 14.47 -12.16
N GLY A 275 16.31 13.58 -11.17
CA GLY A 275 16.04 13.91 -9.77
C GLY A 275 14.55 14.11 -9.45
N PHE A 276 13.64 13.49 -10.21
CA PHE A 276 12.20 13.56 -9.96
C PHE A 276 11.84 13.06 -8.55
N GLN A 277 10.76 13.61 -7.98
CA GLN A 277 10.28 13.22 -6.66
C GLN A 277 9.81 11.77 -6.64
N LYS A 278 10.20 11.00 -5.62
CA LYS A 278 9.90 9.56 -5.50
C LYS A 278 8.42 9.22 -5.64
N ASP A 279 7.56 10.00 -4.99
CA ASP A 279 6.12 9.75 -5.04
C ASP A 279 5.54 10.09 -6.42
N ASN A 280 6.03 11.14 -7.09
CA ASN A 280 5.68 11.42 -8.48
C ASN A 280 6.10 10.27 -9.40
N VAL A 281 7.33 9.77 -9.25
CA VAL A 281 7.85 8.62 -10.01
C VAL A 281 6.96 7.40 -9.83
N ARG A 282 6.61 7.06 -8.59
CA ARG A 282 5.71 5.93 -8.28
C ARG A 282 4.34 6.09 -8.91
N ASN A 283 3.75 7.29 -8.85
CA ASN A 283 2.42 7.56 -9.39
C ASN A 283 2.43 7.51 -10.94
N GLN A 284 3.42 8.13 -11.58
CA GLN A 284 3.50 8.16 -13.04
C GLN A 284 3.90 6.82 -13.64
N ARG A 285 4.72 6.02 -12.92
CA ARG A 285 5.02 4.64 -13.29
C ARG A 285 3.75 3.82 -13.44
N GLU A 286 2.88 3.85 -12.43
CA GLU A 286 1.59 3.16 -12.48
C GLU A 286 0.68 3.72 -13.59
N ASN A 287 0.57 5.04 -13.71
CA ASN A 287 -0.25 5.69 -14.73
C ASN A 287 0.13 5.22 -16.15
N VAL A 288 1.43 5.17 -16.46
CA VAL A 288 1.92 4.69 -17.77
C VAL A 288 1.61 3.20 -17.98
N ILE A 289 1.81 2.35 -16.96
CA ILE A 289 1.47 0.93 -17.04
C ILE A 289 -0.02 0.73 -17.33
N LEU A 290 -0.89 1.40 -16.57
CA LEU A 290 -2.34 1.29 -16.73
C LEU A 290 -2.81 1.81 -18.09
N MET A 291 -2.24 2.91 -18.57
CA MET A 291 -2.57 3.46 -19.89
C MET A 291 -2.18 2.49 -21.02
N ILE A 292 -0.99 1.89 -20.95
CA ILE A 292 -0.53 0.91 -21.93
C ILE A 292 -1.40 -0.35 -21.87
N ALA A 293 -1.65 -0.88 -20.67
CA ALA A 293 -2.49 -2.06 -20.48
C ALA A 293 -3.91 -1.82 -21.02
N ASN A 294 -4.55 -0.70 -20.68
CA ASN A 294 -5.87 -0.34 -21.19
C ASN A 294 -5.90 -0.26 -22.72
N LYS A 295 -4.86 0.34 -23.31
CA LYS A 295 -4.77 0.46 -24.76
C LYS A 295 -4.57 -0.91 -25.41
N GLN A 296 -3.74 -1.78 -24.82
CA GLN A 296 -3.54 -3.15 -25.27
C GLN A 296 -4.84 -3.95 -25.22
N SER A 297 -5.60 -3.91 -24.11
CA SER A 297 -6.84 -4.68 -23.98
C SER A 297 -7.87 -4.33 -25.07
N ARG A 298 -7.85 -3.10 -25.61
CA ARG A 298 -8.71 -2.69 -26.73
C ARG A 298 -8.26 -3.26 -28.09
N LEU A 299 -6.98 -3.54 -28.24
CA LEU A 299 -6.42 -4.17 -29.44
C LEU A 299 -6.58 -5.70 -29.37
N GLY A 300 -6.42 -6.27 -28.18
CA GLY A 300 -6.57 -7.69 -27.88
C GLY A 300 -5.76 -8.06 -26.63
N ILE A 301 -6.27 -9.02 -25.84
CA ILE A 301 -5.55 -9.55 -24.68
C ILE A 301 -4.39 -10.42 -25.18
N PRO A 302 -3.14 -10.17 -24.75
CA PRO A 302 -2.02 -11.03 -25.11
C PRO A 302 -2.27 -12.45 -24.59
N ALA A 303 -2.31 -13.44 -25.50
CA ALA A 303 -2.63 -14.82 -25.17
C ALA A 303 -1.39 -15.70 -24.89
N GLU A 304 -0.19 -15.15 -25.06
CA GLU A 304 1.09 -15.86 -24.89
C GLU A 304 1.43 -16.05 -23.40
N THR A 305 2.17 -17.12 -23.09
CA THR A 305 2.70 -17.41 -21.74
C THR A 305 3.64 -16.33 -21.22
N ASP A 306 4.37 -15.66 -22.12
CA ASP A 306 5.10 -14.41 -21.86
C ASP A 306 4.44 -13.26 -22.63
N PRO A 307 3.43 -12.59 -22.05
CA PRO A 307 2.62 -11.64 -22.77
C PRO A 307 3.43 -10.39 -23.12
N LYS A 308 3.39 -9.98 -24.39
CA LYS A 308 4.08 -8.79 -24.90
C LYS A 308 3.09 -7.75 -25.38
N ILE A 309 3.44 -6.48 -25.18
CA ILE A 309 2.67 -5.36 -25.71
C ILE A 309 2.95 -5.22 -27.19
N ASP A 310 1.89 -5.06 -27.97
CA ASP A 310 1.97 -4.83 -29.40
C ASP A 310 2.65 -3.47 -29.69
N GLU A 311 3.54 -3.42 -30.68
CA GLU A 311 4.22 -2.18 -31.06
C GLU A 311 3.25 -1.08 -31.51
N LYS A 312 2.13 -1.46 -32.13
CA LYS A 312 1.04 -0.54 -32.50
C LYS A 312 0.47 0.14 -31.26
N THR A 313 0.29 -0.59 -30.17
CA THR A 313 -0.15 -0.02 -28.88
C THR A 313 0.81 1.06 -28.40
N ILE A 314 2.13 0.78 -28.44
CA ILE A 314 3.15 1.76 -28.03
C ILE A 314 3.17 2.98 -28.95
N ASN A 315 3.08 2.77 -30.27
CA ASN A 315 3.04 3.86 -31.24
C ASN A 315 1.83 4.78 -31.04
N GLU A 316 0.65 4.21 -30.83
CA GLU A 316 -0.56 5.00 -30.62
C GLU A 316 -0.53 5.77 -29.29
N VAL A 317 -0.02 5.16 -28.21
CA VAL A 317 0.19 5.85 -26.93
C VAL A 317 1.19 7.00 -27.10
N PHE A 318 2.34 6.73 -27.73
CA PHE A 318 3.39 7.71 -27.98
C PHE A 318 2.87 8.93 -28.75
N LEU A 319 2.21 8.70 -29.88
CA LEU A 319 1.65 9.77 -30.71
C LEU A 319 0.56 10.54 -29.98
N LYS A 320 -0.28 9.87 -29.20
CA LYS A 320 -1.37 10.52 -28.47
C LYS A 320 -0.86 11.41 -27.33
N VAL A 321 0.08 10.91 -26.53
CA VAL A 321 0.63 11.66 -25.38
C VAL A 321 1.42 12.87 -25.87
N LEU A 322 2.20 12.72 -26.94
CA LEU A 322 3.08 13.78 -27.46
C LEU A 322 2.44 14.61 -28.58
N ASP A 323 1.14 14.46 -28.87
CA ASP A 323 0.46 15.18 -29.96
C ASP A 323 0.62 16.70 -29.82
N ASN A 324 0.43 17.23 -28.60
CA ASN A 324 0.61 18.65 -28.32
C ASN A 324 2.05 19.12 -28.60
N TYR A 325 3.04 18.34 -28.19
CA TYR A 325 4.45 18.62 -28.46
C TYR A 325 4.77 18.57 -29.96
N ILE A 326 4.25 17.57 -30.68
CA ILE A 326 4.43 17.44 -32.13
C ILE A 326 3.84 18.65 -32.86
N ARG A 327 2.62 19.07 -32.49
CA ARG A 327 1.97 20.26 -33.05
C ARG A 327 2.74 21.53 -32.73
N TRP A 328 3.24 21.67 -31.51
CA TRP A 328 4.04 22.82 -31.08
C TRP A 328 5.35 22.94 -31.86
N CYS A 329 6.09 21.84 -32.03
CA CYS A 329 7.30 21.82 -32.87
C CYS A 329 7.00 22.18 -34.32
N ARG A 330 5.91 21.64 -34.89
CA ARG A 330 5.48 21.96 -36.26
C ARG A 330 5.13 23.43 -36.43
N TYR A 331 4.42 24.00 -35.46
CA TYR A 331 4.05 25.41 -35.45
C TYR A 331 5.28 26.33 -35.42
N LEU A 332 6.24 26.04 -34.54
CA LEU A 332 7.48 26.81 -34.42
C LEU A 332 8.54 26.46 -35.48
N ARG A 333 8.28 25.46 -36.33
CA ARG A 333 9.21 24.93 -37.34
C ARG A 333 10.55 24.46 -36.77
N ILE A 334 10.54 23.92 -35.56
CA ILE A 334 11.70 23.29 -34.93
C ILE A 334 11.67 21.77 -35.11
N ARG A 335 12.85 21.14 -35.09
CA ARG A 335 12.95 19.68 -35.21
C ARG A 335 12.41 18.99 -33.97
N LEU A 336 11.81 17.82 -34.15
CA LEU A 336 11.44 16.94 -33.03
C LEU A 336 12.69 16.43 -32.33
N ALA A 337 12.52 15.93 -31.10
CA ALA A 337 13.60 15.32 -30.33
C ALA A 337 14.06 13.95 -30.89
N TRP A 338 13.36 13.46 -31.92
CA TRP A 338 13.65 12.23 -32.65
C TRP A 338 13.63 12.48 -34.16
N ASN A 339 14.36 11.64 -34.91
CA ASN A 339 14.54 11.80 -36.36
C ASN A 339 13.29 11.39 -37.16
N SER A 340 12.81 10.16 -36.96
CA SER A 340 11.58 9.65 -37.60
C SER A 340 10.88 8.64 -36.69
N LEU A 341 9.61 8.33 -36.97
CA LEU A 341 8.82 7.38 -36.18
C LEU A 341 9.28 5.92 -36.37
N GLU A 342 9.85 5.63 -37.54
CA GLU A 342 10.42 4.33 -37.91
C GLU A 342 11.81 4.12 -37.30
N ALA A 343 12.59 5.20 -37.14
CA ALA A 343 13.94 5.14 -36.57
C ALA A 343 13.96 5.07 -35.04
N ILE A 344 12.87 5.47 -34.38
CA ILE A 344 12.79 5.42 -32.91
C ILE A 344 12.24 4.06 -32.45
N ASN A 345 13.07 3.34 -31.70
CA ASN A 345 12.71 2.05 -31.13
C ASN A 345 11.63 2.18 -30.02
N ARG A 346 11.08 1.03 -29.64
CA ARG A 346 10.04 0.91 -28.60
C ARG A 346 10.47 1.53 -27.26
N ASP A 347 11.68 1.20 -26.80
CA ASP A 347 12.17 1.63 -25.48
C ASP A 347 12.28 3.15 -25.41
N ARG A 348 12.84 3.81 -26.44
CA ARG A 348 12.92 5.27 -26.50
C ARG A 348 11.54 5.94 -26.57
N LYS A 349 10.56 5.34 -27.26
CA LYS A 349 9.18 5.85 -27.26
C LYS A 349 8.61 5.84 -25.83
N LEU A 350 8.80 4.74 -25.10
CA LEU A 350 8.40 4.63 -23.70
C LEU A 350 9.14 5.63 -22.81
N SER A 351 10.45 5.81 -22.99
CA SER A 351 11.26 6.79 -22.26
C SER A 351 10.75 8.22 -22.40
N LEU A 352 10.38 8.61 -23.62
CA LEU A 352 9.83 9.94 -23.89
C LEU A 352 8.42 10.11 -23.32
N VAL A 353 7.58 9.08 -23.40
CA VAL A 353 6.24 9.10 -22.77
C VAL A 353 6.35 9.23 -21.25
N SER A 354 7.20 8.40 -20.62
CA SER A 354 7.44 8.44 -19.18
C SER A 354 8.02 9.79 -18.74
N LEU A 355 9.00 10.32 -19.47
CA LEU A 355 9.58 11.63 -19.20
C LEU A 355 8.53 12.75 -19.26
N TYR A 356 7.65 12.72 -20.27
CA TYR A 356 6.58 13.71 -20.39
C TYR A 356 5.67 13.72 -19.17
N PHE A 357 5.24 12.54 -18.70
CA PHE A 357 4.38 12.44 -17.52
C PHE A 357 5.08 12.84 -16.21
N LEU A 358 6.37 12.54 -16.06
CA LEU A 358 7.16 12.97 -14.91
C LEU A 358 7.25 14.50 -14.85
N ILE A 359 7.57 15.14 -15.98
CA ILE A 359 7.56 16.61 -16.10
C ILE A 359 6.16 17.15 -15.79
N TRP A 360 5.12 16.57 -16.37
CA TRP A 360 3.74 17.00 -16.12
C TRP A 360 3.34 16.89 -14.65
N GLY A 361 3.74 15.82 -13.97
CA GLY A 361 3.45 15.58 -12.55
C GLY A 361 4.09 16.60 -11.61
N GLU A 362 5.23 17.18 -12.00
CA GLU A 362 5.96 18.20 -11.22
C GLU A 362 5.80 19.63 -11.76
N ALA A 363 5.13 19.82 -12.89
CA ALA A 363 4.96 21.13 -13.53
C ALA A 363 4.12 22.13 -12.69
N ALA A 364 3.47 21.71 -11.61
CA ALA A 364 2.65 22.57 -10.76
C ALA A 364 1.72 23.48 -11.59
N ASN A 365 1.81 24.82 -11.46
CA ASN A 365 0.98 25.75 -12.24
C ASN A 365 1.42 25.88 -13.71
N VAL A 366 2.67 25.53 -14.04
CA VAL A 366 3.19 25.55 -15.42
C VAL A 366 2.41 24.59 -16.31
N ARG A 367 1.74 23.57 -15.73
CA ARG A 367 0.93 22.61 -16.49
C ARG A 367 -0.25 23.25 -17.26
N PHE A 368 -0.65 24.46 -16.88
CA PHE A 368 -1.70 25.22 -17.56
C PHE A 368 -1.19 26.06 -18.73
N LEU A 369 0.13 26.09 -18.96
CA LEU A 369 0.77 26.72 -20.11
C LEU A 369 1.34 25.62 -21.02
N PRO A 370 0.56 25.12 -21.99
CA PRO A 370 0.95 23.96 -22.80
C PRO A 370 2.26 24.19 -23.55
N GLU A 371 2.55 25.42 -23.99
CA GLU A 371 3.79 25.80 -24.65
C GLU A 371 4.99 25.70 -23.71
N CYS A 372 4.83 26.08 -22.44
CA CYS A 372 5.89 25.95 -21.44
C CYS A 372 6.22 24.48 -21.17
N ILE A 373 5.21 23.60 -21.05
CA ILE A 373 5.46 22.16 -20.93
C ILE A 373 6.20 21.65 -22.16
N CYS A 374 5.75 22.01 -23.37
CA CYS A 374 6.40 21.57 -24.59
C CYS A 374 7.85 22.03 -24.67
N TYR A 375 8.14 23.26 -24.26
CA TYR A 375 9.51 23.79 -24.18
C TYR A 375 10.38 23.04 -23.18
N ILE A 376 9.88 22.81 -21.96
CA ILE A 376 10.63 22.06 -20.93
C ILE A 376 10.89 20.64 -21.43
N PHE A 377 9.86 19.95 -21.92
CA PHE A 377 9.97 18.61 -22.49
C PHE A 377 10.96 18.56 -23.65
N HIS A 378 10.93 19.55 -24.56
CA HIS A 378 11.86 19.61 -25.68
C HIS A 378 13.31 19.59 -25.21
N ASN A 379 13.68 20.48 -24.28
CA ASN A 379 15.06 20.58 -23.81
C ASN A 379 15.49 19.34 -23.02
N VAL A 380 14.65 18.84 -22.12
CA VAL A 380 14.99 17.67 -21.28
C VAL A 380 15.06 16.40 -22.12
N SER A 381 14.19 16.25 -23.12
CA SER A 381 14.22 15.11 -24.04
C SER A 381 15.49 15.08 -24.91
N LEU A 382 16.03 16.23 -25.31
CA LEU A 382 17.31 16.30 -26.01
C LEU A 382 18.48 15.84 -25.12
N SER A 383 18.49 16.23 -23.84
CA SER A 383 19.46 15.74 -22.86
C SER A 383 19.38 14.22 -22.70
N LEU A 384 18.15 13.68 -22.63
CA LEU A 384 17.92 12.24 -22.58
C LEU A 384 18.41 11.53 -23.85
N CYS A 385 18.12 12.06 -25.04
CA CYS A 385 18.63 11.53 -26.31
C CYS A 385 20.17 11.52 -26.36
N SER A 386 20.82 12.58 -25.87
CA SER A 386 22.28 12.63 -25.77
C SER A 386 22.84 11.57 -24.82
N LEU A 387 22.14 11.27 -23.73
CA LEU A 387 22.54 10.21 -22.79
C LEU A 387 22.53 8.85 -23.48
N TYR A 388 21.45 8.52 -24.20
CA TYR A 388 21.36 7.28 -24.98
C TYR A 388 22.48 7.17 -26.01
N TYR A 389 22.78 8.24 -26.74
CA TYR A 389 23.84 8.22 -27.75
C TYR A 389 25.22 7.93 -27.15
N ARG A 390 25.55 8.51 -25.99
CA ARG A 390 26.82 8.26 -25.29
C ARG A 390 26.93 6.83 -24.78
N SER A 391 25.83 6.25 -24.31
CA SER A 391 25.79 4.87 -23.84
C SER A 391 25.89 3.83 -24.96
N SER A 392 25.52 4.16 -26.21
CA SER A 392 25.67 3.24 -27.35
C SER A 392 27.08 3.21 -27.95
N LEU A 393 27.98 4.10 -27.54
CA LEU A 393 29.37 4.17 -28.01
C LEU A 393 30.36 3.38 -27.14
N HIS A 394 29.89 2.81 -26.03
CA HIS A 394 30.63 1.98 -25.08
C HIS A 394 29.92 0.64 -24.93
#